data_AF-A0A819SQ17-F1
#
_entry.id   AF-A0A819SQ17-F1
#
_cell.length_a   1.000
_cell.length_b   1.000
_cell.length_c   1.000
_cell.angle_alpha   90.00
_cell.angle_beta   90.00
_cell.angle_gamma   90.00
#
_symmetry.space_group_name_H-M   'P 1'
#
loop_
_entity.id
_entity.type
_entity.pdbx_description
1 polymer ?
#
loop_
_entity_poly.entity_id
_entity_poly.type
_entity_poly.pdbx_seq_one_letter_code
_entity_poly.pdbx_strand_id
1 'polypeptide(L)'
;MHASSQTLIAFSCAPGKTALDETQNGRNSIFTGSLLEHIVTPNEHIEDIFRNVARDVHFKSGSFQRPYRSTDLTEKVYLVTNNVSERKWKDFLTGMVQRWAAPVAGSDESW
;
A
#
# COMPACT_ATOMS: atom_id res chain seq x y z
N MET A 1 -18.91 24.05 12.35
CA MET A 1 -18.29 22.73 12.58
C MET A 1 -17.22 22.54 11.53
N HIS A 2 -15.95 22.46 11.92
CA HIS A 2 -14.88 22.03 11.01
C HIS A 2 -14.81 20.51 11.09
N ALA A 3 -15.24 19.82 10.04
CA ALA A 3 -14.99 18.40 9.89
C ALA A 3 -13.90 18.24 8.83
N SER A 4 -12.65 18.14 9.26
CA SER A 4 -11.64 17.44 8.45
C SER A 4 -11.71 15.97 8.82
N SER A 5 -12.85 15.33 8.55
CA SER A 5 -12.96 13.90 8.78
C SER A 5 -12.31 13.22 7.59
N GLN A 6 -11.16 12.60 7.82
CA GLN A 6 -10.43 11.75 6.88
C GLN A 6 -10.42 10.33 7.47
N THR A 7 -11.54 9.66 7.29
CA THR A 7 -11.92 8.42 7.96
C THR A 7 -12.40 7.42 6.94
N LEU A 8 -11.96 6.18 7.10
CA LEU A 8 -12.52 5.03 6.39
C LEU A 8 -12.92 3.99 7.43
N ILE A 9 -14.19 3.59 7.39
CA ILE A 9 -14.76 2.52 8.19
C ILE A 9 -15.10 1.37 7.24
N ALA A 10 -14.54 0.19 7.51
CA ALA A 10 -14.81 -1.03 6.75
C ALA A 10 -15.46 -2.09 7.65
N PHE A 11 -16.60 -2.62 7.22
CA PHE A 11 -17.35 -3.67 7.89
C PHE A 11 -17.15 -4.99 7.15
N SER A 12 -17.09 -6.10 7.89
CA SER A 12 -16.88 -7.43 7.33
C SER A 12 -18.03 -7.91 6.44
N CYS A 13 -19.26 -7.44 6.67
CA CYS A 13 -20.44 -7.79 5.88
C CYS A 13 -21.39 -6.59 5.70
N ALA A 14 -22.39 -6.76 4.84
CA ALA A 14 -23.41 -5.76 4.58
C ALA A 14 -24.32 -5.56 5.79
N PRO A 15 -24.97 -4.39 5.94
CA PRO A 15 -25.95 -4.16 6.99
C PRO A 15 -27.03 -5.24 7.02
N GLY A 16 -27.36 -5.73 8.22
CA GLY A 16 -28.38 -6.79 8.40
C GLY A 16 -27.94 -8.18 7.93
N LYS A 17 -26.65 -8.38 7.62
CA LYS A 17 -26.08 -9.69 7.29
C LYS A 17 -25.00 -10.08 8.29
N THR A 18 -24.88 -11.39 8.52
CA THR A 18 -23.86 -11.96 9.41
C THR A 18 -22.58 -12.22 8.63
N ALA A 19 -21.43 -11.94 9.24
CA ALA A 19 -20.12 -12.30 8.69
C ALA A 19 -19.77 -13.73 9.10
N LEU A 20 -19.06 -14.45 8.24
CA LEU A 20 -18.55 -15.79 8.54
C LEU A 20 -17.26 -15.68 9.34
N ASP A 21 -17.17 -16.45 10.43
CA ASP A 21 -16.07 -16.37 11.39
C ASP A 21 -14.80 -17.10 10.93
N GLU A 22 -14.86 -17.98 9.93
CA GLU A 22 -13.72 -18.85 9.60
C GLU A 22 -13.49 -19.11 8.11
N THR A 23 -12.22 -19.23 7.76
CA THR A 23 -11.70 -19.90 6.55
C THR A 23 -11.48 -21.39 6.84
N GLN A 24 -11.21 -22.23 5.83
CA GLN A 24 -11.03 -23.71 6.00
C GLN A 24 -10.03 -24.14 7.09
N ASN A 25 -9.13 -23.24 7.49
CA ASN A 25 -8.07 -23.42 8.50
C ASN A 25 -8.37 -22.74 9.84
N GLY A 26 -9.56 -22.14 10.04
CA GLY A 26 -10.10 -21.71 11.34
C GLY A 26 -9.37 -20.58 12.08
N ARG A 27 -8.22 -20.09 11.58
CA ARG A 27 -7.39 -19.11 12.30
C ARG A 27 -7.93 -17.69 12.27
N ASN A 28 -8.56 -17.30 11.16
CA ASN A 28 -9.08 -15.96 10.93
C ASN A 28 -10.44 -16.04 10.22
N SER A 29 -11.26 -14.99 10.39
CA SER A 29 -12.43 -14.78 9.52
C SER A 29 -12.02 -14.58 8.07
N ILE A 30 -12.95 -14.82 7.14
CA ILE A 30 -12.72 -14.60 5.70
C ILE A 30 -12.29 -13.14 5.43
N PHE A 31 -12.89 -12.18 6.15
CA PHE A 31 -12.55 -10.77 6.05
C PHE A 31 -11.13 -10.49 6.55
N THR A 32 -10.81 -10.93 7.78
CA THR A 32 -9.49 -10.68 8.38
C THR A 32 -8.38 -11.38 7.59
N GLY A 33 -8.61 -12.61 7.14
CA GLY A 33 -7.68 -13.34 6.29
C GLY A 33 -7.40 -12.59 4.99
N SER A 34 -8.46 -12.14 4.29
CA SER A 34 -8.29 -11.36 3.06
C SER A 34 -7.65 -9.99 3.31
N LEU A 35 -7.95 -9.33 4.44
CA LEU A 35 -7.28 -8.08 4.81
C LEU A 35 -5.78 -8.27 4.98
N LEU A 36 -5.35 -9.32 5.69
CA LEU A 36 -3.93 -9.61 5.89
C LEU A 36 -3.19 -9.91 4.58
N GLU A 37 -3.87 -10.50 3.61
CA GLU A 37 -3.31 -10.75 2.26
C GLU A 37 -3.04 -9.44 1.49
N HIS A 38 -3.91 -8.42 1.62
CA HIS A 38 -3.85 -7.19 0.79
C HIS A 38 -3.30 -5.95 1.52
N ILE A 39 -3.35 -5.88 2.85
CA ILE A 39 -3.01 -4.64 3.60
C ILE A 39 -1.54 -4.23 3.45
N VAL A 40 -0.67 -5.20 3.11
CA VAL A 40 0.77 -4.98 2.91
C VAL A 40 1.15 -4.69 1.46
N THR A 41 0.19 -4.57 0.54
CA THR A 41 0.49 -4.32 -0.88
C THR A 41 1.20 -2.97 -1.05
N PRO A 42 2.45 -2.95 -1.55
CA PRO A 42 3.19 -1.71 -1.71
C PRO A 42 2.59 -0.79 -2.77
N ASN A 43 2.56 0.50 -2.45
CA ASN A 43 2.11 1.58 -3.33
C ASN A 43 0.65 1.45 -3.80
N GLU A 44 -0.19 0.73 -3.05
CA GLU A 44 -1.62 0.63 -3.30
C GLU A 44 -2.40 1.57 -2.38
N HIS A 45 -3.37 2.29 -2.96
CA HIS A 45 -4.24 3.19 -2.23
C HIS A 45 -5.17 2.38 -1.31
N ILE A 46 -5.44 2.85 -0.09
CA ILE A 46 -6.23 2.10 0.90
C ILE A 46 -7.62 1.69 0.38
N GLU A 47 -8.25 2.50 -0.45
CA GLU A 47 -9.56 2.15 -1.02
C GLU A 47 -9.48 1.05 -2.07
N ASP A 48 -8.36 0.94 -2.79
CA ASP A 48 -8.08 -0.15 -3.72
C ASP A 48 -7.78 -1.45 -2.97
N ILE A 49 -6.98 -1.39 -1.89
CA ILE A 49 -6.75 -2.52 -0.97
C ILE A 49 -8.10 -3.09 -0.50
N PHE A 50 -8.97 -2.24 0.05
CA PHE A 50 -10.26 -2.67 0.55
C PHE A 50 -11.24 -3.11 -0.55
N ARG A 51 -11.08 -2.65 -1.80
CA ARG A 51 -11.80 -3.21 -2.96
C ARG A 51 -11.35 -4.65 -3.22
N ASN A 52 -10.05 -4.93 -3.15
CA ASN A 52 -9.51 -6.29 -3.32
C ASN A 52 -9.96 -7.21 -2.18
N VAL A 53 -9.96 -6.72 -0.93
CA VAL A 53 -10.55 -7.43 0.23
C VAL A 53 -12.03 -7.76 -0.02
N ALA A 54 -12.83 -6.79 -0.49
CA ALA A 54 -14.25 -7.02 -0.75
C ALA A 54 -14.48 -8.07 -1.85
N ARG A 55 -13.65 -8.03 -2.90
CA ARG A 55 -13.67 -9.02 -3.97
C ARG A 55 -13.36 -10.42 -3.44
N ASP A 56 -12.29 -10.56 -2.67
CA ASP A 56 -11.86 -11.86 -2.16
C ASP A 56 -12.84 -12.44 -1.15
N VAL A 57 -13.40 -11.61 -0.27
CA VAL A 57 -14.47 -12.03 0.65
C VAL A 57 -15.70 -12.51 -0.12
N HIS A 58 -16.09 -11.81 -1.18
CA HIS A 58 -17.21 -12.21 -2.01
C HIS A 58 -16.98 -13.60 -2.64
N PHE A 59 -15.80 -13.87 -3.17
CA PHE A 59 -15.47 -15.17 -3.76
C PHE A 59 -15.31 -16.28 -2.71
N LYS A 60 -14.50 -16.04 -1.67
CA LYS A 60 -14.21 -17.03 -0.61
C LYS A 60 -15.43 -17.41 0.23
N SER A 61 -16.41 -16.50 0.34
CA SER A 61 -17.69 -16.79 1.01
C SER A 61 -18.74 -17.43 0.10
N GLY A 62 -18.42 -17.77 -1.16
CA GLY A 62 -19.41 -18.31 -2.10
C GLY A 62 -20.54 -17.33 -2.38
N SER A 63 -20.22 -16.03 -2.48
CA SER A 63 -21.16 -14.92 -2.66
C SER A 63 -22.08 -14.59 -1.47
N PHE A 64 -21.91 -15.23 -0.32
CA PHE A 64 -22.72 -15.00 0.88
C PHE A 64 -22.41 -13.66 1.56
N GLN A 65 -21.12 -13.30 1.63
CA GLN A 65 -20.65 -12.11 2.34
C GLN A 65 -20.25 -11.02 1.34
N ARG A 66 -20.70 -9.79 1.59
CA ARG A 66 -20.24 -8.59 0.87
C ARG A 66 -19.83 -7.53 1.88
N PRO A 67 -18.53 -7.24 2.05
CA PRO A 67 -18.07 -6.15 2.91
C PRO A 67 -18.65 -4.80 2.51
N TYR A 68 -18.97 -3.96 3.49
CA TYR A 68 -19.44 -2.60 3.30
C TYR A 68 -18.41 -1.59 3.80
N ARG A 69 -18.35 -0.41 3.18
CA ARG A 69 -17.39 0.65 3.55
C ARG A 69 -18.06 2.01 3.55
N SER A 70 -17.68 2.85 4.50
CA SER A 70 -18.04 4.27 4.58
C SER A 70 -16.74 5.07 4.68
N THR A 71 -16.56 6.06 3.82
CA THR A 71 -15.30 6.82 3.67
C THR A 71 -15.61 8.28 3.37
N ASP A 72 -14.86 9.19 3.98
CA ASP A 72 -14.82 10.62 3.66
C ASP A 72 -13.39 11.08 3.32
N LEU A 73 -12.52 10.12 2.96
CA LEU A 73 -11.18 10.40 2.47
C LEU A 73 -11.25 11.30 1.22
N THR A 74 -10.49 12.40 1.25
CA THR A 74 -10.32 13.29 0.09
C THR A 74 -8.96 13.11 -0.56
N GLU A 75 -8.00 12.57 0.19
CA GLU A 75 -6.64 12.33 -0.23
C GLU A 75 -6.30 10.85 -0.23
N LYS A 76 -5.30 10.48 -1.03
CA LYS A 76 -4.83 9.10 -1.09
C LYS A 76 -4.06 8.71 0.17
N VAL A 77 -4.45 7.61 0.79
CA VAL A 77 -3.71 6.98 1.90
C VAL A 77 -2.97 5.74 1.41
N TYR A 78 -1.67 5.70 1.65
CA TYR A 78 -0.80 4.56 1.34
C TYR A 78 -0.19 4.02 2.63
N LEU A 79 -0.37 2.72 2.91
CA LEU A 79 0.16 2.10 4.12
C LEU A 79 1.61 1.65 3.96
N VAL A 80 1.93 1.13 2.77
CA VAL A 80 3.27 0.67 2.43
C VAL A 80 3.73 1.42 1.19
N THR A 81 4.86 2.11 1.29
CA THR A 81 5.51 2.75 0.15
C THR A 81 6.85 2.06 -0.09
N ASN A 82 7.15 1.74 -1.35
CA ASN A 82 8.54 1.38 -1.68
C ASN A 82 9.31 2.70 -1.66
N ASN A 83 10.09 2.92 -0.60
CA ASN A 83 11.00 4.05 -0.54
C ASN A 83 11.84 4.05 -1.82
N VAL A 84 11.57 5.01 -2.71
CA VAL A 84 12.40 5.31 -3.90
C VAL A 84 13.73 5.95 -3.46
N SER A 85 14.21 5.67 -2.25
CA SER A 85 15.53 6.08 -1.80
C SER A 85 16.63 5.29 -2.52
N GLU A 86 16.38 4.07 -3.01
CA GLU A 86 17.42 3.29 -3.68
C GLU A 86 17.87 3.80 -5.06
N ARG A 87 17.02 4.55 -5.77
CA ARG A 87 17.39 5.10 -7.08
C ARG A 87 18.22 6.38 -6.96
N LYS A 88 17.84 7.29 -6.06
CA LYS A 88 18.54 8.58 -5.90
C LYS A 88 19.99 8.44 -5.45
N TRP A 89 20.34 7.45 -4.61
CA TRP A 89 21.72 7.32 -4.13
C TRP A 89 22.65 6.69 -5.17
N LYS A 90 22.17 5.74 -5.98
CA LYS A 90 22.96 5.17 -7.09
C LYS A 90 23.22 6.23 -8.16
N ASP A 91 22.21 7.02 -8.50
CA ASP A 91 22.34 8.12 -9.47
C ASP A 91 23.29 9.22 -8.94
N PHE A 92 23.20 9.54 -7.65
CA PHE A 92 24.10 10.49 -6.98
C PHE A 92 25.56 10.00 -6.98
N LEU A 93 25.81 8.76 -6.55
CA LEU A 93 27.17 8.19 -6.53
C LEU A 93 27.74 8.02 -7.94
N THR A 94 26.92 7.63 -8.91
CA THR A 94 27.34 7.53 -10.31
C THR A 94 27.76 8.89 -10.85
N GLY A 95 27.00 9.95 -10.56
CA GLY A 95 27.38 11.31 -10.90
C GLY A 95 28.66 11.79 -10.20
N MET A 96 28.88 11.40 -8.95
CA MET A 96 30.10 11.73 -8.21
C MET A 96 31.35 11.03 -8.77
N VAL A 97 31.23 9.74 -9.11
CA VAL A 97 32.34 8.98 -9.71
C VAL A 97 32.72 9.55 -11.07
N GLN A 98 31.74 9.91 -11.92
CA GLN A 98 32.02 10.56 -13.21
C GLN A 98 32.66 11.95 -13.06
N ARG A 99 32.24 12.72 -12.03
CA ARG A 99 32.79 14.05 -11.74
C ARG A 99 34.23 13.97 -11.22
N TRP A 100 34.57 12.95 -10.44
CA TRP A 100 35.89 12.78 -9.82
C TRP A 100 36.90 12.04 -10.72
N ALA A 101 36.43 11.22 -11.65
CA ALA A 101 37.27 10.55 -12.65
C ALA A 101 37.59 11.41 -13.89
N ALA A 102 37.09 12.66 -13.95
CA ALA A 102 37.50 13.59 -14.98
C ALA A 102 38.99 13.96 -14.80
N PRO A 103 39.82 13.90 -15.85
CA PRO A 103 41.22 14.33 -15.73
C PRO A 103 41.23 15.80 -15.27
N VAL A 104 42.03 16.10 -14.26
CA VAL A 104 42.26 17.48 -13.83
C VAL A 104 42.97 18.18 -14.97
N ALA A 105 42.21 18.86 -15.83
CA ALA A 105 42.77 19.64 -16.92
C ALA A 105 43.46 20.87 -16.33
N GLY A 106 44.79 20.80 -16.23
CA GLY A 106 45.64 21.94 -15.88
C GLY A 106 46.30 21.83 -14.53
N SER A 107 47.39 21.06 -14.47
CA SER A 107 48.50 21.38 -13.58
C SER A 107 49.76 21.47 -14.44
N ASP A 108 50.17 22.71 -14.73
CA ASP A 108 51.50 23.04 -15.21
C ASP A 108 52.53 22.49 -14.21
N GLU A 109 53.28 21.46 -14.62
CA GLU A 109 54.52 21.08 -13.96
C GLU A 109 55.67 21.36 -14.94
N SER A 110 56.35 22.48 -14.72
CA SER A 110 57.59 22.85 -15.38
C SER A 110 58.77 22.05 -14.82
N TRP A 111 59.37 21.20 -15.66
CA TRP A 111 60.81 20.98 -15.76
C TRP A 111 61.19 20.76 -17.23
#